data_AF-K4LH36-F1
#
_entry.id   AF-K4LH36-F1
#
_cell.length_a   1.000
_cell.length_b   1.000
_cell.length_c   1.000
_cell.angle_alpha   90.00
_cell.angle_beta   90.00
_cell.angle_gamma   90.00
#
_symmetry.space_group_name_H-M   'P 1'
#
loop_
_entity.id
_entity.type
_entity.pdbx_description
1 polymer ?
#
loop_
_entity_poly.entity_id
_entity_poly.type
_entity_poly.pdbx_seq_one_letter_code
_entity_poly.pdbx_strand_id
1 'polypeptide(L)' 'MTDDIKGANESAEALGYYPGDQRLQLATAYVPPQVLREMFTLPEALRKGTLFPELYRPYPHHYDYVE' A
#
# COMPACT_ATOMS: atom_id res chain seq x y z
N MET A 1 -31.06 -38.87 -3.00
CA MET A 1 -30.38 -38.75 -4.31
C MET A 1 -30.37 -37.30 -4.77
N THR A 2 -30.03 -36.35 -3.88
CA THR A 2 -29.87 -34.92 -4.20
C THR A 2 -28.78 -34.28 -3.35
N ASP A 3 -27.90 -35.07 -2.72
CA ASP A 3 -26.82 -34.57 -1.87
C ASP A 3 -25.60 -34.10 -2.69
N ASP A 4 -25.56 -34.42 -3.99
CA ASP A 4 -24.41 -34.16 -4.86
C ASP A 4 -24.34 -32.71 -5.38
N ILE A 5 -25.40 -31.91 -5.21
CA ILE A 5 -25.44 -30.52 -5.68
C ILE A 5 -24.78 -29.55 -4.67
N LYS A 6 -24.55 -29.98 -3.43
CA LYS A 6 -23.99 -29.11 -2.39
C LYS A 6 -22.49 -28.84 -2.56
N GLY A 7 -21.73 -29.80 -3.11
CA GLY A 7 -20.27 -29.70 -3.25
C GLY A 7 -19.76 -28.77 -4.36
N ALA A 8 -20.62 -28.46 -5.35
CA ALA A 8 -20.24 -27.61 -6.47
C ALA A 8 -20.25 -26.10 -6.14
N ASN A 9 -21.06 -25.67 -5.16
CA ASN A 9 -21.11 -24.27 -4.74
C ASN A 9 -20.00 -23.90 -3.74
N GLU A 10 -19.50 -24.85 -2.97
CA GLU A 10 -18.40 -24.61 -2.01
C GLU A 10 -17.05 -24.36 -2.71
N SER A 11 -16.84 -24.98 -3.88
CA SER A 11 -15.62 -24.80 -4.69
C SER A 11 -15.57 -23.44 -5.41
N ALA A 12 -16.73 -22.81 -5.67
CA ALA A 12 -16.82 -21.45 -6.18
C ALA A 12 -16.60 -20.38 -5.08
N GLU A 13 -17.06 -20.63 -3.85
CA GLU A 13 -16.78 -19.74 -2.71
C GLU A 13 -15.30 -19.73 -2.30
N ALA A 14 -14.59 -20.87 -2.43
CA ALA A 14 -13.17 -20.96 -2.09
C ALA A 14 -12.24 -20.18 -3.04
N LEU A 15 -12.67 -19.93 -4.29
CA LEU A 15 -11.97 -19.02 -5.22
C LEU A 15 -12.20 -17.53 -4.88
N GLY A 16 -13.12 -17.23 -3.95
CA GLY A 16 -13.43 -15.89 -3.46
C GLY A 16 -12.54 -15.39 -2.30
N TYR A 17 -11.54 -16.16 -1.85
CA TYR A 17 -10.80 -15.83 -0.61
C TYR A 17 -9.30 -15.51 -0.77
N TYR A 18 -8.78 -15.35 -1.99
CA TYR A 18 -7.48 -14.70 -2.22
C TYR A 18 -7.71 -13.37 -2.95
N PRO A 19 -7.63 -12.21 -2.27
CA PRO A 19 -7.95 -10.93 -2.86
C PRO A 19 -6.79 -10.45 -3.73
N GLY A 20 -6.77 -10.95 -4.97
CA GLY A 20 -5.89 -10.51 -6.03
C GLY A 20 -6.56 -10.83 -7.36
N ASP A 21 -7.34 -9.88 -7.88
CA ASP A 21 -7.81 -9.93 -9.26
C ASP A 21 -6.59 -10.22 -10.16
N GLN A 22 -6.61 -11.31 -10.91
CA GLN A 22 -5.49 -11.73 -11.77
C GLN A 22 -5.14 -10.69 -12.84
N ARG A 23 -6.00 -9.69 -13.06
CA ARG A 23 -5.76 -8.54 -13.95
C ARG A 23 -5.02 -7.39 -13.27
N LEU A 24 -4.96 -7.38 -11.93
CA LEU A 24 -4.28 -6.32 -11.18
C LEU A 24 -2.84 -6.73 -10.90
N GLN A 25 -1.92 -5.85 -11.28
CA GLN A 25 -0.51 -5.99 -10.96
C GLN A 25 -0.20 -5.15 -9.72
N LEU A 26 0.65 -5.68 -8.85
CA LEU A 26 1.17 -4.92 -7.72
C LEU A 26 2.02 -3.75 -8.23
N ALA A 27 1.95 -2.62 -7.54
CA ALA A 27 2.81 -1.47 -7.85
C ALA A 27 4.28 -1.86 -7.67
N THR A 28 5.12 -1.54 -8.65
CA THR A 28 6.57 -1.71 -8.54
C THR A 28 7.13 -0.56 -7.71
N ALA A 29 7.78 -0.88 -6.59
CA ALA A 29 8.49 0.09 -5.77
C ALA A 29 10.00 0.02 -6.04
N TYR A 30 10.62 1.17 -6.23
CA TYR A 30 12.08 1.30 -6.32
C TYR A 30 12.62 1.79 -4.98
N VAL A 31 13.44 0.97 -4.33
CA VAL A 31 14.10 1.33 -3.06
C VAL A 31 15.57 1.63 -3.35
N PRO A 32 15.98 2.91 -3.38
CA PRO A 32 17.39 3.24 -3.54
C PRO A 32 18.18 2.86 -2.28
N PRO A 33 19.49 2.53 -2.39
CA PRO A 33 20.36 2.36 -1.23
C PRO A 33 20.31 3.62 -0.35
N GLN A 34 20.02 3.44 0.95
CA GLN A 34 19.97 4.53 1.92
C GLN A 34 21.23 4.53 2.79
N VAL A 35 21.89 5.68 2.88
CA VAL A 35 22.99 5.92 3.81
C VAL A 35 22.44 6.74 4.96
N LEU A 36 22.75 6.38 6.20
CA LEU A 36 22.35 7.17 7.36
C LEU A 36 22.99 8.56 7.29
N ARG A 37 22.16 9.60 7.27
CA ARG A 37 22.56 11.01 7.18
C ARG A 37 22.01 11.79 8.38
N GLU A 38 21.58 13.02 8.12
CA GLU A 38 20.90 13.88 9.08
C GLU A 38 19.52 13.30 9.40
N MET A 39 19.10 13.47 10.65
CA MET A 39 17.81 13.01 11.14
C MET A 39 17.08 14.18 11.77
N PHE A 40 15.76 14.20 11.64
CA PHE A 40 14.95 15.08 12.46
C PHE A 40 15.09 14.73 13.95
N THR A 41 14.84 15.71 14.81
CA THR A 41 14.63 15.42 16.23
C THR A 41 13.38 14.55 16.41
N LEU A 42 13.30 13.79 17.49
CA LEU A 42 12.13 12.92 17.74
C LEU A 42 10.79 13.66 17.69
N PRO A 43 10.62 14.85 18.30
CA PRO A 43 9.36 15.59 18.21
C PRO A 43 8.99 15.97 16.77
N GLU A 44 9.98 16.37 15.96
CA GLU A 44 9.77 16.74 14.57
C GLU A 44 9.46 15.52 13.70
N ALA A 45 10.16 14.42 13.91
CA ALA A 45 9.94 13.16 13.21
C ALA A 45 8.52 12.64 13.45
N LEU A 46 8.03 12.71 14.69
CA LEU A 46 6.66 12.34 15.06
C LEU A 46 5.64 13.20 14.32
N ARG A 47 5.87 14.52 14.25
CA ARG A 47 4.98 15.44 13.53
C ARG A 47 4.99 15.21 12.01
N LYS A 48 6.15 14.89 11.43
CA LYS A 48 6.32 14.72 9.98
C LYS A 48 6.00 13.31 9.47
N GLY A 49 5.94 12.31 10.36
CA GLY A 49 5.72 10.91 10.02
C GLY A 49 6.94 10.20 9.43
N THR A 50 8.14 10.80 9.52
CA THR A 50 9.40 10.20 9.08
C THR A 50 10.57 10.75 9.89
N LEU A 51 11.56 9.90 10.18
CA LEU A 51 12.82 10.33 10.81
C LEU A 51 13.77 11.00 9.81
N PHE A 52 13.62 10.65 8.53
CA PHE A 52 14.55 10.96 7.46
C PHE A 52 14.04 12.16 6.65
N PRO A 53 14.75 13.30 6.63
CA PRO A 53 14.38 14.49 5.88
C PRO A 53 14.14 14.23 4.39
N GLU A 54 14.94 13.37 3.76
CA GLU A 54 14.85 13.03 2.35
C GLU A 54 13.57 12.26 1.98
N LEU A 55 12.90 11.65 2.96
CA LEU A 55 11.63 10.95 2.78
C LEU A 55 10.43 11.86 3.04
N TYR A 56 10.62 13.07 3.58
CA TYR A 56 9.52 13.98 3.87
C TYR A 56 9.00 14.64 2.59
N ARG A 57 7.86 14.13 2.09
CA ARG A 57 7.16 14.63 0.90
C ARG A 57 5.70 14.92 1.24
N PRO A 58 5.36 16.11 1.75
CA PRO A 58 3.97 16.48 1.99
C PRO A 58 3.22 16.52 0.66
N TYR A 59 1.96 16.09 0.68
CA TYR A 59 1.11 16.21 -0.50
C TYR A 59 0.84 17.70 -0.76
N PRO A 60 1.03 18.20 -2.01
CA PRO A 60 0.73 19.59 -2.32
C PRO A 60 -0.74 19.88 -2.02
N HIS A 61 -1.05 21.08 -1.53
CA HIS A 61 -2.45 21.46 -1.36
C HIS A 61 -3.05 21.70 -2.73
N HIS A 62 -4.32 21.34 -2.92
CA HIS A 62 -5.01 21.47 -4.20
C HIS A 62 -5.16 22.93 -4.67
N TYR A 63 -4.94 23.91 -3.80
CA TYR A 63 -4.90 25.34 -4.14
C TYR A 63 -3.50 25.86 -4.53
N ASP A 64 -2.45 25.04 -4.43
CA ASP A 64 -1.09 25.43 -4.82
C ASP A 64 -0.87 25.35 -6.35
N TYR A 65 -1.88 24.89 -7.11
CA TYR A 65 -1.93 24.92 -8.56
C TYR A 65 -2.59 26.24 -9.01
N VAL A 66 -1.79 27.28 -9.24
CA VAL A 66 -2.22 28.50 -9.94
C VAL A 66 -1.53 28.47 -11.30
N GLU A 67 -2.31 28.36 -12.39
CA GLU A 67 -1.83 28.54 -13.76
C GLU A 67 -1.47 30.01 -14.04
#